data_AF-A0A382X3F9-F1
#
_entry.id   AF-A0A382X3F9-F1
#
_cell.length_a   1.000
_cell.length_b   1.000
_cell.length_c   1.000
_cell.angle_alpha   90.00
_cell.angle_beta   90.00
_cell.angle_gamma   90.00
#
_symmetry.space_group_name_H-M   'P 1'
#
loop_
_entity.id
_entity.type
_entity.pdbx_description
1 polymer ?
#
loop_
_entity_poly.entity_id
_entity_poly.type
_entity_poly.pdbx_seq_one_letter_code
_entity_poly.pdbx_strand_id
1 'polypeptide(L)'
;METKRLKRFFLRIAMTAFLVLLAGNAFAIDNRTRVVSPYWQVDSGSYTFIAVSHSSLSGMNSQIGIKVTAIDMSTDGEYGTAQTFTIDAGTTRRIFIVPTSHTTLNPTSLTDSDVSFIRGTSNYSHGSIRVAPVANPVTSKFLTAGEETNSSGGGLAGSGNPNGFGEGFRDATMLGYWG
;
A
#
# COMPACT_ATOMS: atom_id res chain seq x y z
N MET A 1 2.32 53.09 16.95
CA MET A 1 3.16 51.88 16.76
C MET A 1 2.34 50.62 16.45
N GLU A 2 1.06 50.58 16.86
CA GLU A 2 0.06 49.51 16.68
C GLU A 2 -0.22 49.06 15.22
N THR A 3 -0.42 50.00 14.29
CA THR A 3 -0.85 49.68 12.90
C THR A 3 0.20 48.92 12.09
N LYS A 4 1.49 49.12 12.38
CA LYS A 4 2.59 48.39 11.72
C LYS A 4 2.64 46.93 12.16
N ARG A 5 2.24 46.63 13.39
CA ARG A 5 2.20 45.28 13.95
C ARG A 5 1.03 44.49 13.35
N LEU A 6 -0.15 45.10 13.28
CA LEU A 6 -1.35 44.50 12.68
C LEU A 6 -1.16 44.15 11.20
N LYS A 7 -0.58 45.07 10.40
CA LYS A 7 -0.27 44.82 8.98
C LYS A 7 0.69 43.64 8.78
N ARG A 8 1.70 43.50 9.63
CA ARG A 8 2.64 42.37 9.59
C ARG A 8 1.99 41.05 9.95
N PHE A 9 1.05 41.04 10.90
CA PHE A 9 0.26 39.85 11.23
C PHE A 9 -0.63 39.43 10.06
N PHE A 10 -1.34 40.37 9.46
CA PHE A 10 -2.22 40.09 8.32
C PHE A 10 -1.43 39.57 7.11
N LEU A 11 -0.27 40.17 6.82
CA LEU A 11 0.59 39.74 5.72
C LEU A 11 1.12 38.31 5.93
N ARG A 12 1.47 37.93 7.17
CA ARG A 12 1.90 36.56 7.48
C ARG A 12 0.79 35.54 7.26
N ILE A 13 -0.42 35.84 7.72
CA ILE A 13 -1.60 34.98 7.53
C ILE A 13 -1.91 34.82 6.03
N ALA A 14 -1.90 35.92 5.28
CA ALA A 14 -2.13 35.91 3.84
C ALA A 14 -1.07 35.09 3.09
N MET A 15 0.21 35.20 3.45
CA MET A 15 1.26 34.39 2.85
C MET A 15 1.10 32.91 3.17
N THR A 16 0.80 32.53 4.41
CA THR A 16 0.58 31.11 4.76
C THR A 16 -0.64 30.54 4.04
N ALA A 17 -1.75 31.28 3.97
CA ALA A 17 -2.94 30.85 3.26
C ALA A 17 -2.69 30.69 1.75
N PHE A 18 -1.97 31.63 1.14
CA PHE A 18 -1.55 31.56 -0.27
C PHE A 18 -0.62 30.36 -0.51
N LEU A 19 0.33 30.10 0.38
CA LEU A 19 1.23 28.95 0.27
C LEU A 19 0.48 27.61 0.37
N VAL A 20 -0.53 27.51 1.23
CA VAL A 20 -1.37 26.32 1.36
C VAL A 20 -2.24 26.11 0.11
N LEU A 21 -2.72 27.18 -0.53
CA LEU A 21 -3.47 27.10 -1.79
C LEU A 21 -2.59 26.68 -2.99
N LEU A 22 -1.28 26.97 -2.94
CA LEU A 22 -0.31 26.66 -3.99
C LEU A 22 0.44 25.34 -3.76
N ALA A 23 0.51 24.86 -2.53
CA ALA A 23 1.04 23.55 -2.22
C ALA A 23 0.06 22.51 -2.78
N GLY A 24 0.39 21.94 -3.95
CA GLY A 24 -0.32 20.79 -4.50
C GLY A 24 -0.37 19.64 -3.49
N ASN A 25 -1.27 18.69 -3.71
CA ASN A 25 -1.48 17.54 -2.83
C ASN A 25 -0.26 16.59 -2.85
N ALA A 26 0.82 16.95 -2.18
CA ALA A 26 1.97 16.08 -2.00
C ALA A 26 1.60 15.00 -0.97
N PHE A 27 1.17 13.84 -1.46
CA PHE A 27 0.96 12.68 -0.60
C PHE A 27 2.32 12.13 -0.17
N ALA A 28 2.65 12.30 1.12
CA ALA A 28 3.81 11.64 1.70
C ALA A 28 3.63 10.11 1.62
N ILE A 29 4.62 9.44 1.04
CA ILE A 29 4.68 7.98 0.95
C ILE A 29 5.73 7.50 1.95
N ASP A 30 5.35 6.59 2.84
CA ASP A 30 6.30 5.90 3.72
C ASP A 30 7.07 4.84 2.89
N ASN A 31 8.38 5.05 2.74
CA ASN A 31 9.25 4.19 1.95
C ASN A 31 9.56 2.84 2.60
N ARG A 32 9.21 2.63 3.88
CA ARG A 32 9.36 1.33 4.56
C ARG A 32 8.32 0.33 4.13
N THR A 33 7.15 0.82 3.68
CA THR A 33 5.99 -0.04 3.43
C THR A 33 5.51 -0.01 1.99
N ARG A 34 6.04 0.89 1.14
CA ARG A 34 5.52 1.09 -0.21
C ARG A 34 6.64 1.16 -1.23
N VAL A 35 6.35 0.65 -2.42
CA VAL A 35 7.22 0.74 -3.58
C VAL A 35 6.60 1.71 -4.59
N VAL A 36 7.43 2.58 -5.14
CA VAL A 36 7.03 3.50 -6.22
C VAL A 36 7.92 3.21 -7.42
N SER A 37 7.30 2.86 -8.55
CA SER A 37 8.00 2.83 -9.84
C SER A 37 7.83 4.18 -10.51
N PRO A 38 8.91 4.78 -11.03
CA PRO A 38 8.87 6.12 -11.58
C PRO A 38 8.07 6.23 -12.89
N TYR A 39 7.81 5.11 -13.57
CA TYR A 39 7.25 5.17 -14.92
C TYR A 39 6.34 4.01 -15.31
N TRP A 40 5.23 4.34 -15.95
CA TRP A 40 4.42 3.50 -16.83
C TRP A 40 3.92 4.35 -18.00
N GLN A 41 3.63 3.72 -19.13
CA GLN A 41 3.00 4.37 -20.29
C GLN A 41 2.10 3.41 -21.06
N VAL A 42 1.16 3.98 -21.79
CA VAL A 42 0.22 3.26 -22.65
C VAL A 42 -0.11 4.08 -23.89
N ASP A 43 -0.47 3.40 -24.98
CA ASP A 43 -1.10 3.97 -26.17
C ASP A 43 -1.90 2.88 -26.90
N SER A 44 -2.64 3.23 -27.96
CA SER A 44 -3.44 2.30 -28.77
C SER A 44 -2.73 1.01 -29.19
N GLY A 45 -1.40 1.05 -29.37
CA GLY A 45 -0.56 -0.11 -29.68
C GLY A 45 0.45 -0.49 -28.59
N SER A 46 0.35 0.06 -27.38
CA SER A 46 1.34 -0.14 -26.32
C SER A 46 0.70 -0.28 -24.93
N TYR A 47 1.31 -1.11 -24.10
CA TYR A 47 0.87 -1.38 -22.74
C TYR A 47 2.05 -1.41 -21.78
N THR A 48 1.77 -1.23 -20.49
CA THR A 48 2.75 -1.53 -19.43
C THR A 48 2.40 -2.86 -18.78
N PHE A 49 3.42 -3.69 -18.55
CA PHE A 49 3.29 -4.97 -17.87
C PHE A 49 4.04 -4.96 -16.54
N ILE A 50 3.41 -5.50 -15.51
CA ILE A 50 3.97 -5.67 -14.18
C ILE A 50 3.75 -7.12 -13.76
N ALA A 51 4.82 -7.79 -13.34
CA ALA A 51 4.73 -9.07 -12.66
C ALA A 51 5.06 -8.86 -11.18
N VAL A 52 4.26 -9.44 -10.29
CA VAL A 52 4.52 -9.43 -8.85
C VAL A 52 4.54 -10.87 -8.35
N SER A 53 5.65 -11.27 -7.73
CA SER A 53 5.87 -12.63 -7.26
C SER A 53 6.09 -12.65 -5.76
N HIS A 54 5.61 -13.72 -5.09
CA HIS A 54 5.92 -13.98 -3.69
C HIS A 54 6.87 -15.17 -3.58
N SER A 55 8.00 -15.01 -2.89
CA SER A 55 8.96 -16.10 -2.69
C SER A 55 8.39 -17.17 -1.76
N SER A 56 8.63 -18.44 -2.06
CA SER A 56 8.21 -19.58 -1.23
C SER A 56 9.30 -19.99 -0.24
N LEU A 57 9.83 -19.04 0.54
CA LEU A 57 10.87 -19.33 1.52
C LEU A 57 10.26 -19.87 2.82
N SER A 58 10.82 -20.96 3.33
CA SER A 58 10.42 -21.55 4.62
C SER A 58 10.55 -20.52 5.75
N GLY A 59 9.49 -20.36 6.55
CA GLY A 59 9.44 -19.38 7.65
C GLY A 59 8.93 -17.99 7.26
N MET A 60 8.69 -17.73 5.97
CA MET A 60 7.93 -16.54 5.53
C MET A 60 6.43 -16.84 5.47
N ASN A 61 5.62 -15.78 5.45
CA ASN A 61 4.17 -15.92 5.29
C ASN A 61 3.83 -16.59 3.95
N SER A 62 2.81 -17.45 3.93
CA SER A 62 2.39 -18.14 2.71
C SER A 62 1.65 -17.25 1.72
N GLN A 63 1.28 -16.02 2.10
CA GLN A 63 0.51 -15.10 1.28
C GLN A 63 0.93 -13.63 1.50
N ILE A 64 0.79 -12.79 0.48
CA ILE A 64 0.89 -11.33 0.61
C ILE A 64 -0.28 -10.63 -0.08
N GLY A 65 -0.84 -9.62 0.58
CA GLY A 65 -1.87 -8.75 0.00
C GLY A 65 -1.24 -7.46 -0.54
N ILE A 66 -1.56 -7.08 -1.78
CA ILE A 66 -1.08 -5.83 -2.39
C ILE A 66 -2.18 -5.09 -3.16
N LYS A 67 -2.07 -3.76 -3.17
CA LYS A 67 -2.80 -2.84 -4.04
C LYS A 67 -1.81 -2.20 -5.01
N VAL A 68 -2.02 -2.40 -6.30
CA VAL A 68 -1.27 -1.76 -7.39
C VAL A 68 -2.13 -0.65 -7.98
N THR A 69 -1.60 0.57 -7.92
CA THR A 69 -2.26 1.79 -8.41
C THR A 69 -1.40 2.42 -9.49
N ALA A 70 -1.97 2.64 -10.68
CA ALA A 70 -1.36 3.50 -11.69
C ALA A 70 -1.81 4.93 -11.42
N ILE A 71 -0.87 5.87 -11.29
CA ILE A 71 -1.15 7.29 -11.14
C ILE A 71 -0.86 7.97 -12.47
N ASP A 72 -1.85 8.70 -12.99
CA ASP A 72 -1.79 9.44 -14.23
C ASP A 72 -1.16 10.82 -14.02
N MET A 73 -0.13 11.14 -14.80
CA MET A 73 0.61 12.40 -14.64
C MET A 73 -0.17 13.63 -15.11
N SER A 74 -1.15 13.46 -16.00
CA SER A 74 -1.93 14.57 -16.54
C SER A 74 -3.07 15.01 -15.61
N THR A 75 -3.58 14.07 -14.80
CA THR A 75 -4.72 14.31 -13.90
C THR A 75 -4.35 14.28 -12.41
N ASP A 76 -3.13 13.83 -12.06
CA ASP A 76 -2.70 13.59 -10.67
C ASP A 76 -3.61 12.58 -9.92
N GLY A 77 -4.35 11.77 -10.67
CA GLY A 77 -5.35 10.81 -10.19
C GLY A 77 -5.01 9.35 -10.54
N GLU A 78 -5.87 8.41 -10.13
CA GLU A 78 -5.72 7.00 -10.52
C GLU A 78 -6.05 6.84 -12.02
N TYR A 79 -5.14 6.22 -12.78
CA TYR A 79 -5.42 5.75 -14.13
C TYR A 79 -6.22 4.44 -14.04
N GLY A 80 -7.51 4.50 -14.36
CA GLY A 80 -8.39 3.34 -14.25
C GLY A 80 -8.58 2.85 -12.82
N THR A 81 -9.11 1.63 -12.68
CA THR A 81 -9.34 1.02 -11.35
C THR A 81 -8.10 0.27 -10.87
N ALA A 82 -7.54 0.70 -9.73
CA ALA A 82 -6.47 0.00 -9.04
C ALA A 82 -6.81 -1.47 -8.77
N GLN A 83 -5.79 -2.34 -8.83
CA GLN A 83 -5.96 -3.77 -8.60
C GLN A 83 -5.51 -4.14 -7.19
N THR A 84 -6.36 -4.84 -6.46
CA THR A 84 -6.07 -5.37 -5.13
C THR A 84 -6.21 -6.89 -5.16
N PHE A 85 -5.20 -7.61 -4.71
CA PHE A 85 -5.21 -9.07 -4.70
C PHE A 85 -4.22 -9.66 -3.69
N THR A 86 -4.41 -10.94 -3.40
CA THR A 86 -3.49 -11.76 -2.61
C THR A 86 -2.64 -12.61 -3.56
N ILE A 87 -1.36 -12.76 -3.25
CA ILE A 87 -0.41 -13.62 -3.97
C ILE A 87 0.04 -14.72 -3.02
N ASP A 88 -0.12 -15.97 -3.44
CA ASP A 88 0.38 -17.13 -2.70
C ASP A 88 1.90 -17.29 -2.88
N ALA A 89 2.54 -17.89 -1.89
CA ALA A 89 3.95 -18.25 -1.94
C ALA A 89 4.27 -19.14 -3.14
N GLY A 90 5.31 -18.74 -3.89
CA GLY A 90 5.73 -19.41 -5.11
C GLY A 90 4.92 -19.03 -6.34
N THR A 91 3.93 -18.14 -6.22
CA THR A 91 3.08 -17.71 -7.34
C THR A 91 3.42 -16.31 -7.82
N THR A 92 2.97 -15.99 -9.03
CA THR A 92 3.14 -14.68 -9.66
C THR A 92 1.80 -14.17 -10.16
N ARG A 93 1.51 -12.90 -9.89
CA ARG A 93 0.40 -12.18 -10.51
C ARG A 93 0.92 -11.29 -11.63
N ARG A 94 0.21 -11.29 -12.76
CA ARG A 94 0.50 -10.52 -13.96
C ARG A 94 -0.52 -9.39 -14.09
N ILE A 95 -0.05 -8.16 -14.29
CA ILE A 95 -0.90 -6.97 -14.36
C ILE A 95 -0.57 -6.22 -15.64
N PHE A 96 -1.61 -5.89 -16.40
CA PHE A 96 -1.50 -5.07 -17.60
C PHE A 96 -2.18 -3.72 -17.37
N ILE A 97 -1.43 -2.64 -17.53
CA ILE A 97 -1.99 -1.29 -17.64
C ILE A 97 -2.21 -1.03 -19.12
N VAL A 98 -3.46 -0.84 -19.51
CA VAL A 98 -3.86 -0.77 -20.93
C VAL A 98 -4.87 0.35 -21.17
N PRO A 99 -4.81 1.03 -22.32
CA PRO A 99 -5.87 1.92 -22.75
C PRO A 99 -7.06 1.11 -23.28
N THR A 100 -8.26 1.66 -23.17
CA THR A 100 -9.50 1.01 -23.65
C THR A 100 -9.56 0.83 -25.17
N SER A 101 -8.70 1.52 -25.92
CA SER A 101 -8.56 1.39 -27.38
C SER A 101 -7.64 0.24 -27.81
N HIS A 102 -6.92 -0.41 -26.89
CA HIS A 102 -5.94 -1.43 -27.24
C HIS A 102 -6.59 -2.70 -27.84
N THR A 103 -6.33 -2.95 -29.12
CA THR A 103 -7.06 -3.95 -29.91
C THR A 103 -6.69 -5.40 -29.59
N THR A 104 -5.52 -5.68 -29.00
CA THR A 104 -5.13 -7.06 -28.63
C THR A 104 -5.52 -7.47 -27.21
N LEU A 105 -5.48 -6.55 -26.23
CA LEU A 105 -5.63 -6.87 -24.80
C LEU A 105 -7.02 -6.58 -24.23
N ASN A 106 -7.85 -5.80 -24.93
CA ASN A 106 -9.25 -5.56 -24.55
C ASN A 106 -10.26 -6.57 -25.09
N PRO A 107 -10.12 -7.17 -26.30
CA PRO A 107 -10.89 -8.37 -26.58
C PRO A 107 -10.40 -9.45 -25.61
N THR A 108 -11.26 -9.82 -24.69
CA THR A 108 -11.00 -10.44 -23.38
C THR A 108 -10.54 -11.90 -23.43
N SER A 109 -9.71 -12.30 -24.41
CA SER A 109 -9.23 -13.68 -24.54
C SER A 109 -8.24 -14.09 -23.44
N LEU A 110 -7.68 -13.13 -22.70
CA LEU A 110 -6.85 -13.38 -21.52
C LEU A 110 -7.73 -13.51 -20.27
N THR A 111 -8.13 -14.74 -19.95
CA THR A 111 -8.97 -15.08 -18.80
C THR A 111 -8.22 -15.85 -17.71
N ASP A 112 -6.89 -15.93 -17.78
CA ASP A 112 -6.09 -16.60 -16.76
C ASP A 112 -6.34 -15.97 -15.38
N SER A 113 -6.48 -16.81 -14.34
CA SER A 113 -6.77 -16.35 -12.97
C SER A 113 -5.67 -15.49 -12.37
N ASP A 114 -4.45 -15.61 -12.88
CA ASP A 114 -3.28 -14.84 -12.47
C ASP A 114 -3.04 -13.57 -13.30
N VAL A 115 -3.92 -13.25 -14.27
CA VAL A 115 -3.88 -11.99 -15.05
C VAL A 115 -4.91 -10.96 -14.55
N SER A 116 -4.48 -9.71 -14.41
CA SER A 116 -5.27 -8.56 -13.94
C SER A 116 -5.05 -7.36 -14.87
N PHE A 117 -6.02 -6.45 -14.92
CA PHE A 117 -5.97 -5.30 -15.80
C PHE A 117 -6.31 -4.00 -15.07
N ILE A 118 -5.54 -2.96 -15.36
CA ILE A 118 -5.87 -1.57 -15.04
C ILE A 118 -6.21 -0.90 -16.38
N ARG A 119 -7.50 -0.69 -16.63
CA ARG A 119 -8.01 -0.11 -17.88
C ARG A 119 -8.42 1.33 -17.66
N GLY A 120 -7.86 2.24 -18.46
CA GLY A 120 -8.15 3.68 -18.36
C GLY A 120 -8.70 4.27 -19.66
N THR A 121 -8.19 5.43 -20.03
CA THR A 121 -8.65 6.21 -21.18
C THR A 121 -8.31 5.55 -22.53
N SER A 122 -8.83 6.09 -23.63
CA SER A 122 -8.61 5.58 -24.99
C SER A 122 -7.31 6.06 -25.64
N ASN A 123 -6.64 7.05 -25.05
CA ASN A 123 -5.51 7.74 -25.65
C ASN A 123 -4.21 7.45 -24.89
N TYR A 124 -3.10 7.94 -25.43
CA TYR A 124 -1.81 7.92 -24.74
C TYR A 124 -1.93 8.49 -23.32
N SER A 125 -1.34 7.79 -22.36
CA SER A 125 -1.18 8.24 -20.99
C SER A 125 0.09 7.66 -20.38
N HIS A 126 0.61 8.31 -19.34
CA HIS A 126 1.77 7.89 -18.59
C HIS A 126 1.71 8.41 -17.15
N GLY A 127 2.57 7.86 -16.30
CA GLY A 127 2.78 8.38 -14.96
C GLY A 127 3.58 7.43 -14.10
N SER A 128 3.23 7.32 -12.81
CA SER A 128 3.96 6.50 -11.84
C SER A 128 3.11 5.34 -11.32
N ILE A 129 3.76 4.27 -10.85
CA ILE A 129 3.07 3.13 -10.21
C ILE A 129 3.31 3.22 -8.71
N ARG A 130 2.24 3.13 -7.94
CA ARG A 130 2.30 2.98 -6.48
C ARG A 130 1.84 1.58 -6.08
N VAL A 131 2.71 0.85 -5.41
CA VAL A 131 2.39 -0.45 -4.81
C VAL A 131 2.32 -0.27 -3.30
N ALA A 132 1.17 -0.61 -2.73
CA ALA A 132 0.93 -0.55 -1.29
C ALA A 132 0.50 -1.92 -0.77
N PRO A 133 0.93 -2.32 0.44
CA PRO A 133 0.46 -3.54 1.07
C PRO A 133 -1.01 -3.37 1.46
N VAL A 134 -1.76 -4.45 1.31
CA VAL A 134 -3.11 -4.58 1.87
C VAL A 134 -3.00 -5.56 3.03
N ALA A 135 -3.24 -5.06 4.24
CA ALA A 135 -3.25 -5.86 5.45
C ALA A 135 -4.68 -5.99 5.95
N ASN A 136 -5.03 -7.19 6.42
CA ASN A 136 -6.15 -7.35 7.34
C ASN A 136 -5.71 -6.81 8.71
N PRO A 137 -6.61 -6.20 9.50
CA PRO A 137 -6.27 -5.77 10.85
C PRO A 137 -5.91 -6.98 11.70
N VAL A 138 -4.70 -6.96 12.26
CA VAL A 138 -4.24 -7.97 13.23
C VAL A 138 -4.97 -7.69 14.54
N THR A 139 -5.88 -8.57 14.96
CA THR A 139 -6.36 -8.56 16.33
C THR A 139 -5.18 -8.98 17.21
N SER A 140 -4.75 -8.12 18.14
CA SER A 140 -3.73 -8.47 19.12
C SER A 140 -4.14 -9.76 19.83
N LYS A 141 -3.39 -10.84 19.63
CA LYS A 141 -3.59 -12.07 20.39
C LYS A 141 -2.98 -11.86 21.76
N PHE A 142 -3.81 -11.57 22.76
CA PHE A 142 -3.36 -11.65 24.14
C PHE A 142 -2.99 -13.11 24.42
N LEU A 143 -1.74 -13.36 24.82
CA LEU A 143 -1.36 -14.65 25.38
C LEU A 143 -2.13 -14.78 26.69
N THR A 144 -3.20 -15.58 26.70
CA THR A 144 -3.79 -16.05 27.94
C THR A 144 -2.72 -16.87 28.64
N ALA A 145 -2.34 -16.49 29.87
CA ALA A 145 -1.52 -17.34 30.71
C ALA A 145 -2.17 -18.73 30.70
N GLY A 146 -1.41 -19.76 30.29
CA GLY A 146 -1.93 -21.10 30.15
C GLY A 146 -2.71 -21.49 31.39
N GLU A 147 -3.85 -22.14 31.21
CA GLU A 147 -4.58 -22.73 32.32
C GLU A 147 -3.60 -23.63 33.08
N GLU A 148 -3.23 -23.21 34.28
CA GLU A 148 -2.36 -24.01 35.14
C GLU A 148 -3.11 -25.32 35.40
N THR A 149 -2.69 -26.39 34.73
CA THR A 149 -3.02 -27.75 35.14
C THR A 149 -2.67 -27.85 36.62
N ASN A 150 -3.71 -27.93 37.47
CA ASN A 150 -3.64 -28.05 38.92
C ASN A 150 -2.53 -29.04 39.32
N SER A 151 -1.34 -28.51 39.56
CA SER A 151 -0.22 -29.22 40.15
C SER A 151 -0.13 -28.68 41.56
N SER A 152 -0.75 -29.40 42.47
CA SER A 152 -0.76 -29.11 43.91
C SER A 152 0.65 -28.87 44.44
N GLY A 153 0.98 -27.62 44.76
CA GLY A 153 2.23 -27.24 45.41
C GLY A 153 2.27 -25.75 45.69
N GLY A 154 2.03 -25.37 46.94
CA GLY A 154 1.86 -23.97 47.36
C GLY A 154 3.05 -23.06 47.06
N GLY A 155 2.74 -21.84 46.64
CA GLY A 155 3.71 -20.77 46.47
C GLY A 155 3.06 -19.50 45.94
N LEU A 156 2.64 -18.63 46.87
CA LEU A 156 2.58 -17.17 46.79
C LEU A 156 2.18 -16.53 45.45
N ALA A 157 1.01 -15.87 45.46
CA ALA A 157 0.54 -14.94 44.45
C ALA A 157 1.64 -13.98 43.95
N GLY A 158 2.28 -14.35 42.85
CA GLY A 158 3.12 -13.46 42.08
C GLY A 158 2.23 -12.66 41.16
N SER A 159 2.23 -11.34 41.32
CA SER A 159 1.77 -10.42 40.29
C SER A 159 2.56 -10.67 39.01
N GLY A 160 2.08 -11.61 38.19
CA GLY A 160 2.54 -11.75 36.82
C GLY A 160 2.02 -10.53 36.08
N ASN A 161 2.79 -9.44 36.12
CA ASN A 161 2.68 -8.41 35.11
C ASN A 161 2.68 -9.18 33.78
N PRO A 162 1.58 -9.20 33.00
CA PRO A 162 1.66 -9.80 31.69
C PRO A 162 2.75 -8.99 30.99
N ASN A 163 3.89 -9.62 30.72
CA ASN A 163 4.85 -9.07 29.78
C ASN A 163 4.23 -9.22 28.38
N GLY A 164 3.07 -8.58 28.22
CA GLY A 164 2.11 -8.68 27.12
C GLY A 164 2.57 -7.90 25.90
N PHE A 165 3.84 -8.03 25.59
CA PHE A 165 4.41 -7.67 24.30
C PHE A 165 5.13 -8.90 23.76
N GLY A 166 4.41 -10.00 23.65
CA GLY A 166 4.85 -11.24 23.02
C GLY A 166 4.29 -11.32 21.60
N GLU A 167 5.21 -11.26 20.63
CA GLU A 167 5.04 -11.45 19.18
C GLU A 167 4.43 -10.28 18.38
N GLY A 168 5.29 -9.53 17.68
CA GLY A 168 4.88 -8.88 16.42
C GLY A 168 4.89 -7.35 16.34
N PHE A 169 5.83 -6.64 16.97
CA PHE A 169 6.10 -5.28 16.52
C PHE A 169 6.81 -5.30 15.16
N ARG A 170 6.36 -4.45 14.22
CA ARG A 170 6.89 -4.36 12.86
C ARG A 170 8.32 -3.79 12.88
N ASP A 171 9.28 -4.51 12.30
CA ASP A 171 10.56 -3.92 11.88
C ASP A 171 10.39 -3.25 10.50
N ALA A 172 11.05 -2.12 10.31
CA ALA A 172 11.03 -1.30 9.10
C ALA A 172 11.61 -2.02 7.87
N THR A 173 12.34 -3.12 8.07
CA THR A 173 12.88 -3.96 6.99
C THR A 173 11.98 -5.15 6.64
N MET A 174 10.93 -5.40 7.43
CA MET A 174 10.03 -6.51 7.22
C MET A 174 8.81 -6.06 6.42
N LEU A 175 8.77 -6.38 5.13
CA LEU A 175 7.53 -6.56 4.36
C LEU A 175 6.79 -7.83 4.84
N GLY A 176 6.54 -7.90 6.15
CA GLY A 176 5.92 -9.02 6.85
C GLY A 176 4.50 -8.66 7.29
N TYR A 177 3.53 -9.37 6.71
CA TYR A 177 2.14 -9.47 7.17
C TYR A 177 2.07 -10.13 8.56
N TRP A 178 0.92 -9.98 9.22
CA TRP A 178 0.52 -10.86 10.33
C TRP A 178 -0.89 -11.39 10.06
N GLY A 179 -1.01 -12.70 10.32
CA GLY A 179 -2.18 -13.60 10.33
C GLY A 179 -3.52 -12.92 10.51
#